data_AF-A0A1B9JTK8-F1
#
_entry.id   AF-A0A1B9JTK8-F1
#
_cell.length_a   1.000
_cell.length_b   1.000
_cell.length_c   1.000
_cell.angle_alpha   90.00
_cell.angle_beta   90.00
_cell.angle_gamma   90.00
#
_symmetry.space_group_name_H-M   'P 1'
#
loop_
_entity.id
_entity.type
_entity.pdbx_description
1 polymer ?
#
loop_
_entity_poly.entity_id
_entity_poly.type
_entity_poly.pdbx_seq_one_letter_code
_entity_poly.pdbx_strand_id
1 'polypeptide(L)'
;MKGTTLLKHYEQLDYVTEQMLISAHKEDWNTLLSWQSQYSQLSENIIELDGTLTTEHVPTQCKDRVRMYIQNILSYQQQISQLVTTRHAELGELIGEKIRQQTKIENYQHVANLI
;
A
#
# COMPACT_ATOMS: atom_id res chain seq x y z
N MET A 1 -22.40 19.40 10.85
CA MET A 1 -22.24 17.93 10.85
C MET A 1 -21.47 17.39 9.64
N LYS A 2 -21.56 17.96 8.44
CA LYS A 2 -20.83 17.44 7.25
C LYS A 2 -19.30 17.55 7.34
N GLY A 3 -18.77 18.68 7.85
CA GLY A 3 -17.31 18.85 8.03
C GLY A 3 -16.69 17.87 9.04
N THR A 4 -17.40 17.53 10.11
CA THR A 4 -16.95 16.52 11.08
C THR A 4 -16.90 15.11 10.51
N THR A 5 -17.79 14.80 9.55
CA THR A 5 -17.80 13.51 8.85
C THR A 5 -16.61 13.39 7.90
N LEU A 6 -16.33 14.42 7.09
CA LEU A 6 -15.19 14.44 6.18
C LEU A 6 -13.86 14.28 6.93
N LEU A 7 -13.69 15.04 8.01
CA LEU A 7 -12.49 14.98 8.85
C LEU A 7 -12.24 13.56 9.37
N LYS A 8 -13.30 12.89 9.85
CA LYS A 8 -13.20 11.53 10.37
C LYS A 8 -12.79 10.51 9.30
N HIS A 9 -13.29 10.64 8.07
CA HIS A 9 -12.91 9.73 6.99
C HIS A 9 -11.43 9.90 6.62
N TYR A 10 -10.94 11.14 6.55
CA TYR A 10 -9.52 11.39 6.30
C TYR A 10 -8.62 10.95 7.46
N GLU A 11 -9.05 11.14 8.71
CA GLU A 11 -8.33 10.62 9.89
C GLU A 11 -8.24 9.09 9.86
N GLN A 12 -9.33 8.40 9.49
CA GLN A 12 -9.32 6.94 9.35
C GLN A 12 -8.45 6.47 8.19
N LEU A 13 -8.49 7.17 7.05
CA LEU A 13 -7.67 6.84 5.89
C LEU A 13 -6.18 7.07 6.19
N ASP A 14 -5.84 8.14 6.91
CA ASP A 14 -4.48 8.42 7.38
C ASP A 14 -3.94 7.28 8.26
N TYR A 15 -4.72 6.89 9.27
CA TYR A 15 -4.38 5.77 10.15
C TYR A 15 -4.18 4.47 9.38
N VAL A 16 -5.10 4.09 8.49
CA VAL A 16 -4.98 2.84 7.72
C VAL A 16 -3.73 2.89 6.83
N THR A 17 -3.45 4.02 6.19
CA THR A 17 -2.28 4.18 5.33
C THR A 17 -0.97 4.10 6.14
N GLU A 18 -0.95 4.64 7.35
CA GLU A 18 0.17 4.48 8.29
C GLU A 18 0.37 3.00 8.68
N GLN A 19 -0.70 2.28 9.00
CA GLN A 19 -0.61 0.84 9.31
C GLN A 19 -0.11 0.01 8.11
N MET A 20 -0.49 0.38 6.89
CA MET A 20 0.06 -0.22 5.68
C MET A 20 1.57 0.02 5.57
N LEU A 21 2.05 1.24 5.84
CA LEU A 21 3.48 1.56 5.83
C LEU A 21 4.26 0.78 6.89
N ILE A 22 3.73 0.70 8.12
CA ILE A 22 4.33 -0.10 9.21
C ILE A 22 4.42 -1.57 8.79
N SER A 23 3.37 -2.11 8.16
CA SER A 23 3.35 -3.50 7.68
C SER A 23 4.36 -3.72 6.56
N ALA A 24 4.48 -2.78 5.62
CA ALA A 24 5.47 -2.81 4.54
C ALA A 24 6.91 -2.84 5.09
N HIS A 25 7.22 -1.99 6.06
CA HIS A 25 8.54 -1.95 6.71
C HIS A 25 8.88 -3.23 7.46
N LYS A 26 7.88 -3.89 8.04
CA LYS A 26 8.04 -5.19 8.72
C LYS A 26 8.05 -6.38 7.74
N GLU A 27 7.90 -6.13 6.45
CA GLU A 27 7.68 -7.15 5.41
C GLU A 27 6.49 -8.08 5.72
N ASP A 28 5.52 -7.61 6.50
CA ASP A 28 4.29 -8.34 6.79
C ASP A 28 3.27 -8.11 5.66
N TRP A 29 3.50 -8.77 4.54
CA TRP A 29 2.70 -8.61 3.31
C TRP A 29 1.25 -9.05 3.50
N ASN A 30 1.00 -10.05 4.36
CA ASN A 30 -0.37 -10.51 4.64
C ASN A 30 -1.17 -9.43 5.37
N THR A 31 -0.58 -8.84 6.41
CA THR A 31 -1.20 -7.74 7.13
C THR A 31 -1.36 -6.51 6.24
N LEU A 32 -0.36 -6.18 5.41
CA LEU A 32 -0.47 -5.10 4.43
C LEU A 32 -1.66 -5.27 3.48
N LEU A 33 -1.83 -6.47 2.91
CA LEU A 33 -2.94 -6.78 2.02
C LEU A 33 -4.30 -6.72 2.74
N SER A 34 -4.35 -7.10 4.02
CA SER A 34 -5.58 -6.98 4.82
C SER A 34 -5.99 -5.51 5.01
N TRP A 35 -5.04 -4.61 5.21
CA TRP A 35 -5.28 -3.17 5.32
C TRP A 35 -5.66 -2.55 3.97
N GLN A 36 -5.12 -3.03 2.87
CA GLN A 36 -5.42 -2.53 1.52
C GLN A 36 -6.92 -2.59 1.20
N SER A 37 -7.62 -3.64 1.63
CA SER A 37 -9.08 -3.74 1.45
C SER A 37 -9.82 -2.61 2.16
N GLN A 38 -9.42 -2.28 3.39
CA GLN A 38 -10.01 -1.17 4.16
C GLN A 38 -9.64 0.19 3.55
N TYR A 39 -8.41 0.35 3.07
CA TYR A 39 -7.96 1.55 2.35
C TYR A 39 -8.83 1.82 1.11
N SER A 40 -9.12 0.80 0.30
CA SER A 40 -9.95 0.92 -0.91
C SER A 40 -11.36 1.41 -0.56
N GLN A 41 -11.99 0.76 0.42
CA GLN A 41 -13.34 1.11 0.85
C GLN A 41 -13.42 2.54 1.40
N LEU A 42 -12.45 2.95 2.24
CA LEU A 42 -12.41 4.30 2.79
C LEU A 42 -12.18 5.36 1.70
N SER A 43 -11.36 5.06 0.70
CA SER A 43 -11.10 5.94 -0.44
C SER A 43 -12.37 6.14 -1.28
N GLU A 44 -13.10 5.07 -1.57
CA GLU A 44 -14.38 5.12 -2.28
C GLU A 44 -15.41 5.98 -1.52
N ASN A 45 -15.55 5.75 -0.21
CA ASN A 45 -16.45 6.54 0.64
C ASN A 45 -16.11 8.05 0.61
N ILE A 46 -14.81 8.40 0.57
CA ILE A 46 -14.38 9.81 0.48
C ILE A 46 -14.74 10.42 -0.87
N ILE A 47 -14.57 9.68 -1.98
CA ILE A 47 -14.92 10.15 -3.32
C ILE A 47 -16.44 10.43 -3.40
N GLU A 48 -17.27 9.52 -2.87
CA GLU A 48 -18.71 9.70 -2.81
C GLU A 48 -19.11 10.92 -1.95
N LEU A 49 -18.45 11.10 -0.80
CA LEU A 49 -18.69 12.24 0.08
C LEU A 49 -18.30 13.56 -0.58
N ASP A 50 -17.14 13.65 -1.23
CA ASP A 50 -16.66 14.89 -1.86
C ASP A 50 -17.61 15.36 -2.98
N GLY A 51 -18.17 14.42 -3.76
CA GLY A 51 -19.19 14.71 -4.77
C GLY A 51 -20.50 15.30 -4.21
N THR A 52 -20.75 15.19 -2.90
CA THR A 52 -21.97 15.68 -2.23
C THR A 52 -21.74 16.91 -1.34
N LEU A 53 -20.48 17.37 -1.22
CA LEU A 53 -20.08 18.46 -0.34
C LEU A 53 -19.89 19.75 -1.15
N THR A 54 -20.85 20.67 -1.07
CA THR A 54 -20.61 22.07 -1.46
C THR A 54 -19.66 22.71 -0.44
N THR A 55 -18.53 23.25 -0.91
CA THR A 55 -17.38 23.73 -0.13
C THR A 55 -17.67 24.95 0.77
N GLU A 56 -18.89 25.48 0.73
CA GLU A 56 -19.31 26.75 1.35
C GLU A 56 -19.44 26.69 2.88
N HIS A 57 -19.52 25.52 3.51
CA HIS A 57 -19.83 25.41 4.95
C HIS A 57 -18.84 24.58 5.79
N VAL A 58 -17.64 24.30 5.30
CA VAL A 58 -16.60 23.60 6.09
C VAL A 58 -15.72 24.61 6.83
N PRO A 59 -15.63 24.55 8.18
CA PRO A 59 -14.76 25.44 8.96
C PRO A 59 -13.28 25.34 8.55
N THR A 60 -12.55 26.46 8.58
CA THR A 60 -11.13 26.51 8.17
C THR A 60 -10.25 25.51 8.93
N GLN A 61 -10.42 25.38 10.24
CA GLN A 61 -9.69 24.41 11.06
C GLN A 61 -9.87 22.95 10.59
N CYS A 62 -11.05 22.63 10.05
CA CYS A 62 -11.32 21.31 9.48
C CYS A 62 -10.58 21.11 8.15
N LYS A 63 -10.49 22.17 7.32
CA LYS A 63 -9.75 22.14 6.06
C LYS A 63 -8.25 21.94 6.28
N ASP A 64 -7.68 22.63 7.28
CA ASP A 64 -6.25 22.52 7.59
C ASP A 64 -5.87 21.10 8.06
N ARG A 65 -6.69 20.48 8.91
CA ARG A 65 -6.48 19.09 9.33
C ARG A 65 -6.64 18.09 8.20
N VAL A 66 -7.67 18.24 7.37
CA VAL A 66 -7.85 17.39 6.18
C VAL A 66 -6.64 17.51 5.25
N ARG A 67 -6.12 18.73 5.03
CA ARG A 67 -4.91 18.94 4.23
C ARG A 67 -3.69 18.22 4.83
N MET A 68 -3.51 18.30 6.15
CA MET A 68 -2.45 17.58 6.85
C MET A 68 -2.56 16.06 6.62
N TYR A 69 -3.75 15.48 6.80
CA TYR A 69 -3.98 14.05 6.55
C TYR A 69 -3.70 13.67 5.09
N ILE A 70 -4.13 14.48 4.12
CA ILE A 70 -3.82 14.24 2.70
C ILE A 70 -2.31 14.20 2.46
N GLN A 71 -1.56 15.14 3.04
CA GLN A 71 -0.10 15.19 2.89
C GLN A 71 0.58 13.96 3.49
N ASN A 72 0.13 13.52 4.66
CA ASN A 72 0.62 12.31 5.30
C ASN A 72 0.34 11.07 4.44
N ILE A 73 -0.92 10.88 4.01
CA ILE A 73 -1.34 9.76 3.15
C ILE A 73 -0.47 9.68 1.90
N LEU A 74 -0.28 10.81 1.19
CA LEU A 74 0.55 10.85 -0.02
C LEU A 74 2.01 10.46 0.28
N SER A 75 2.56 10.96 1.39
CA SER A 75 3.92 10.61 1.82
C SER A 75 4.07 9.13 2.16
N TYR A 76 3.10 8.55 2.87
CA TYR A 76 3.09 7.13 3.20
C TYR A 76 2.96 6.26 1.95
N GLN A 77 2.08 6.61 1.02
CA GLN A 77 1.91 5.88 -0.23
C GLN A 77 3.17 5.88 -1.10
N GLN A 78 3.87 7.01 -1.17
CA GLN A 78 5.14 7.09 -1.89
C GLN A 78 6.16 6.11 -1.30
N GLN A 79 6.27 6.04 0.03
CA GLN A 79 7.19 5.12 0.72
C GLN A 79 6.78 3.66 0.54
N ILE A 80 5.49 3.33 0.68
CA ILE A 80 4.97 1.97 0.43
C ILE A 80 5.29 1.54 -0.99
N SER A 81 5.06 2.40 -1.98
CA SER A 81 5.36 2.10 -3.38
C SER A 81 6.83 1.77 -3.60
N GLN A 82 7.74 2.57 -3.03
CA GLN A 82 9.18 2.31 -3.12
C GLN A 82 9.54 0.95 -2.50
N LEU A 83 9.06 0.66 -1.29
CA LEU A 83 9.32 -0.60 -0.59
C LEU A 83 8.81 -1.81 -1.38
N VAL A 84 7.58 -1.76 -1.87
CA VAL A 84 6.96 -2.85 -2.64
C VAL A 84 7.70 -3.07 -3.96
N THR A 85 8.04 -1.99 -4.69
CA THR A 85 8.78 -2.10 -5.95
C THR A 85 10.17 -2.70 -5.74
N THR A 86 10.92 -2.23 -4.74
CA THR A 86 12.24 -2.79 -4.40
C THR A 86 12.12 -4.27 -4.04
N ARG A 87 11.15 -4.63 -3.18
CA ARG A 87 10.97 -6.02 -2.77
C ARG A 87 10.60 -6.93 -3.94
N HIS A 88 9.74 -6.46 -4.85
CA HIS A 88 9.36 -7.23 -6.01
C HIS A 88 10.56 -7.48 -6.94
N ALA A 89 11.44 -6.49 -7.13
CA ALA A 89 12.67 -6.67 -7.90
C ALA A 89 13.59 -7.74 -7.27
N GLU A 90 13.81 -7.68 -5.95
CA GLU A 90 14.60 -8.68 -5.22
C GLU A 90 14.04 -10.10 -5.37
N LEU A 91 12.72 -10.26 -5.21
CA LEU A 91 12.06 -11.55 -5.38
C LEU A 91 12.19 -12.06 -6.82
N GLY A 92 12.09 -11.19 -7.81
CA GLY A 92 12.31 -11.53 -9.22
C GLY A 92 13.70 -12.12 -9.47
N GLU A 93 14.74 -11.50 -8.93
CA GLU A 93 16.12 -11.99 -9.03
C GLU A 93 16.30 -13.36 -8.34
N LEU A 94 15.75 -13.53 -7.14
CA LEU A 94 15.82 -14.79 -6.39
C LEU A 94 15.10 -15.94 -7.13
N ILE A 95 13.93 -15.67 -7.69
CA ILE A 95 13.18 -16.66 -8.50
C ILE A 95 14.00 -17.03 -9.74
N GLY A 96 14.54 -16.05 -10.45
CA GLY A 96 15.38 -16.28 -11.62
C GLY A 96 16.61 -17.13 -11.30
N GLU A 97 17.28 -16.84 -10.18
CA GLU A 97 18.44 -17.63 -9.73
C GLU A 97 18.06 -19.06 -9.37
N LYS A 98 16.94 -19.26 -8.66
CA LYS A 98 16.45 -20.60 -8.31
C LYS A 98 16.15 -21.44 -9.56
N ILE A 99 15.54 -20.84 -10.60
CA ILE A 99 15.28 -21.52 -11.87
C ILE A 99 16.59 -21.92 -12.54
N ARG A 100 17.57 -21.01 -12.63
CA ARG A 100 18.90 -21.32 -13.21
C ARG A 100 19.60 -22.46 -12.48
N GLN A 101 19.53 -22.48 -11.15
CA GLN A 101 20.09 -23.56 -10.34
C GLN A 101 19.40 -24.90 -10.61
N GLN A 102 18.07 -24.91 -10.67
CA GLN A 102 17.28 -26.09 -10.99
C GLN A 102 17.65 -26.66 -12.36
N THR A 103 17.73 -25.81 -13.40
CA THR A 103 18.16 -26.24 -14.74
C THR A 103 19.58 -26.82 -14.75
N LYS A 104 20.52 -26.24 -14.01
CA LYS A 104 21.87 -26.81 -13.89
C LYS A 104 21.85 -28.18 -13.25
N ILE A 105 21.07 -28.37 -12.17
CA ILE A 105 20.94 -29.67 -11.49
C ILE A 105 20.36 -30.72 -12.44
N GLU A 106 19.30 -30.39 -13.16
CA GLU A 106 18.66 -31.28 -14.15
C GLU A 106 19.65 -31.69 -15.24
N ASN A 107 20.44 -30.74 -15.75
CA ASN A 107 21.49 -31.03 -16.74
C ASN A 107 22.56 -31.97 -16.17
N TYR A 108 23.02 -31.76 -14.94
CA TYR A 108 24.00 -32.65 -14.31
C TYR A 108 23.43 -34.07 -14.10
N GLN A 109 22.18 -34.18 -13.67
CA GLN A 109 21.51 -35.48 -13.52
C GLN A 109 21.38 -36.20 -14.87
N HIS A 110 21.03 -35.47 -15.95
CA HIS A 110 21.00 -36.05 -17.28
C HIS A 110 22.36 -36.58 -17.71
N VAL A 111 23.45 -35.83 -17.49
CA VAL A 111 24.80 -36.28 -17.84
C VAL A 111 25.20 -37.50 -17.02
N ALA A 112 24.90 -37.52 -15.71
CA ALA A 112 25.20 -38.66 -14.85
C ALA A 112 24.50 -39.95 -15.30
N ASN A 113 23.28 -39.86 -15.82
CA ASN A 113 22.52 -41.02 -16.32
C ASN A 113 23.02 -41.56 -17.67
N LEU A 114 23.97 -40.89 -18.34
CA LEU A 114 24.59 -41.34 -19.59
C LEU A 114 25.91 -42.11 -19.37
N ILE A 115 26.39 -42.20 -18.13
CA ILE A 115 27.63 -42.89 -17.72
C ILE A 115 27.25 -44.14 -16.94
#